data_AF-A0A0S6U323-F1
#
_entry.id   AF-A0A0S6U323-F1
#
_cell.length_a   1.000
_cell.length_b   1.000
_cell.length_c   1.000
_cell.angle_alpha   90.00
_cell.angle_beta   90.00
_cell.angle_gamma   90.00
#
_symmetry.space_group_name_H-M   'P 1'
#
loop_
_entity.id
_entity.type
_entity.pdbx_description
1 polymer ?
#
loop_
_entity_poly.entity_id
_entity_poly.type
_entity_poly.pdbx_seq_one_letter_code
_entity_poly.pdbx_strand_id
1 'polypeptide(L)'
;MNKKNIGIILLAISIFTISSSNVKATESNMEGKQKYTIEEKQVIEKNNKEMKELINNWDKIKEATPEEFIKIEKEKKSKFKPNNVRSFSAGDNTNRTQEEYLKDYEDFLGGYGDILITPMGKYDSFTGHAGIVCVDNQYTIEAYPMGKQVEGVQRRVNNWKDRYDKVILAGVNGADESHYRNAIKYAEEKIGLGYNYNILNKWTTNRFYCSQIVWRAWMEQGFDLDKDGGSAVLPNDLISDKLQILKASK
;
A
#
# COMPACT_ATOMS: atom_id res chain seq x y z
N MET A 1 -11.71 -47.60 71.20
CA MET A 1 -11.97 -47.21 69.80
C MET A 1 -12.34 -45.73 69.76
N ASN A 2 -11.68 -44.97 68.89
CA ASN A 2 -11.91 -43.57 68.43
C ASN A 2 -11.97 -42.46 69.49
N LYS A 3 -10.82 -41.82 69.81
CA LYS A 3 -10.15 -40.67 69.17
C LYS A 3 -10.82 -39.31 69.41
N LYS A 4 -10.12 -38.55 70.26
CA LYS A 4 -10.24 -37.12 70.61
C LYS A 4 -10.34 -36.21 69.39
N ASN A 5 -10.99 -35.05 69.56
CA ASN A 5 -10.57 -33.80 68.91
C ASN A 5 -10.90 -32.58 69.79
N ILE A 6 -9.84 -31.92 70.24
CA ILE A 6 -9.78 -30.57 70.79
C ILE A 6 -9.19 -29.70 69.68
N GLY A 7 -9.81 -28.55 69.36
CA GLY A 7 -9.23 -27.49 68.52
C GLY A 7 -9.82 -26.16 68.97
N ILE A 8 -9.10 -25.36 69.76
CA ILE A 8 -8.11 -24.33 69.38
C ILE A 8 -8.77 -23.20 68.57
N ILE A 9 -8.98 -22.09 69.28
CA ILE A 9 -9.25 -20.74 68.78
C ILE A 9 -7.97 -20.22 68.10
N LEU A 10 -8.09 -19.79 66.84
CA LEU A 10 -7.04 -19.06 66.13
C LEU A 10 -7.62 -17.77 65.55
N LEU A 11 -7.22 -16.66 66.17
CA LEU A 11 -7.38 -15.29 65.72
C LEU A 11 -6.44 -15.09 64.52
N ALA A 12 -6.98 -14.90 63.32
CA ALA A 12 -6.21 -14.57 62.13
C ALA A 12 -6.37 -13.08 61.79
N ILE A 13 -5.27 -12.35 62.00
CA ILE A 13 -5.02 -11.00 61.51
C ILE A 13 -4.96 -11.06 59.98
N SER A 14 -5.92 -10.45 59.29
CA SER A 14 -5.85 -10.29 57.83
C SER A 14 -5.07 -9.02 57.49
N ILE A 15 -3.92 -9.26 56.87
CA ILE A 15 -2.96 -8.28 56.35
C ILE A 15 -3.59 -7.57 55.15
N PHE A 16 -3.51 -6.24 55.14
CA PHE A 16 -3.75 -5.40 53.96
C PHE A 16 -2.70 -5.75 52.88
N THR A 17 -3.12 -6.39 51.79
CA THR A 17 -2.35 -6.42 50.55
C THR A 17 -3.16 -5.72 49.47
N ILE A 18 -2.68 -4.55 49.04
CA ILE A 18 -3.17 -3.83 47.88
C ILE A 18 -2.87 -4.71 46.66
N SER A 19 -3.90 -5.30 46.06
CA SER A 19 -3.79 -5.96 44.75
C SER A 19 -4.47 -5.10 43.69
N SER A 20 -3.65 -4.68 42.74
CA SER A 20 -4.02 -3.92 41.55
C SER A 20 -4.99 -4.71 40.66
N SER A 21 -6.14 -4.08 40.40
CA SER A 21 -6.98 -4.16 39.18
C SER A 21 -7.08 -5.49 38.43
N ASN A 22 -8.25 -6.12 38.51
CA ASN A 22 -8.78 -6.99 37.46
C ASN A 22 -10.23 -6.58 37.14
N VAL A 23 -10.38 -5.63 36.22
CA VAL A 23 -11.67 -5.42 35.55
C VAL A 23 -11.82 -6.53 34.52
N LYS A 24 -12.65 -7.53 34.85
CA LYS A 24 -13.11 -8.53 33.88
C LYS A 24 -14.01 -7.84 32.86
N ALA A 25 -13.47 -7.58 31.66
CA ALA A 25 -14.29 -7.30 30.50
C ALA A 25 -14.93 -8.62 30.04
N THR A 26 -16.25 -8.68 30.13
CA THR A 26 -17.07 -9.79 29.62
C THR A 26 -17.05 -9.77 28.10
N GLU A 27 -16.56 -10.86 27.49
CA GLU A 27 -16.61 -11.11 26.06
C GLU A 27 -18.04 -11.44 25.64
N SER A 28 -18.58 -10.64 24.72
CA SER A 28 -19.75 -11.00 23.92
C SER A 28 -19.36 -10.99 22.44
N ASN A 29 -19.51 -12.16 21.82
CA ASN A 29 -19.20 -12.50 20.44
C ASN A 29 -19.65 -11.45 19.40
N MET A 30 -18.69 -10.89 18.67
CA MET A 30 -18.84 -10.39 17.30
C MET A 30 -17.53 -10.65 16.54
N GLU A 31 -17.67 -11.06 15.27
CA GLU A 31 -16.64 -11.56 14.35
C GLU A 31 -15.31 -10.78 14.34
N GLY A 32 -14.21 -11.52 14.20
CA GLY A 32 -12.83 -11.09 14.43
C GLY A 32 -12.37 -9.88 13.61
N LYS A 33 -12.38 -8.69 14.23
CA LYS A 33 -11.66 -7.51 13.73
C LYS A 33 -10.23 -7.51 14.27
N GLN A 34 -9.26 -7.31 13.40
CA GLN A 34 -7.85 -7.08 13.76
C GLN A 34 -7.75 -6.01 14.85
N LYS A 35 -7.10 -6.34 15.97
CA LYS A 35 -6.96 -5.44 17.12
C LYS A 35 -5.72 -4.56 16.93
N TYR A 36 -5.90 -3.39 16.32
CA TYR A 36 -4.85 -2.38 16.20
C TYR A 36 -4.44 -1.83 17.58
N THR A 37 -3.14 -1.60 17.74
CA THR A 37 -2.55 -0.81 18.83
C THR A 37 -3.03 0.65 18.78
N ILE A 38 -2.80 1.40 19.85
CA ILE A 38 -3.16 2.83 19.91
C ILE A 38 -2.40 3.62 18.85
N GLU A 39 -1.10 3.33 18.67
CA GLU A 39 -0.25 3.99 17.69
C GLU A 39 -0.71 3.70 16.25
N GLU A 40 -1.01 2.44 15.94
CA GLU A 40 -1.58 2.07 14.63
C GLU A 40 -2.89 2.81 14.33
N LYS A 41 -3.76 2.95 15.34
CA LYS A 41 -5.01 3.71 15.18
C LYS A 41 -4.76 5.17 14.87
N GLN A 42 -3.82 5.82 15.55
CA GLN A 42 -3.49 7.23 15.31
C GLN A 42 -2.96 7.46 13.89
N VAL A 43 -2.10 6.57 13.41
CA VAL A 43 -1.57 6.61 12.04
C VAL A 43 -2.69 6.41 11.01
N ILE A 44 -3.58 5.44 11.23
CA ILE A 44 -4.74 5.19 10.36
C ILE A 44 -5.71 6.39 10.35
N GLU A 45 -6.01 6.97 11.52
CA GLU A 45 -6.90 8.12 11.66
C GLU A 45 -6.35 9.36 10.93
N LYS A 46 -5.05 9.62 11.06
CA LYS A 46 -4.36 10.68 10.32
C LYS A 46 -4.51 10.48 8.81
N ASN A 47 -4.13 9.31 8.29
CA ASN A 47 -4.26 8.98 6.88
C ASN A 47 -5.71 9.18 6.39
N ASN A 48 -6.70 8.71 7.15
CA ASN A 48 -8.10 8.81 6.78
C ASN A 48 -8.61 10.25 6.74
N LYS A 49 -8.11 11.11 7.63
CA LYS A 49 -8.43 12.54 7.59
C LYS A 49 -7.88 13.19 6.32
N GLU A 50 -6.60 12.94 6.01
CA GLU A 50 -5.94 13.52 4.84
C GLU A 50 -6.55 13.01 3.53
N MET A 51 -6.88 11.71 3.44
CA MET A 51 -7.58 11.14 2.29
C MET A 51 -8.97 11.75 2.08
N LYS A 52 -9.73 12.02 3.15
CA LYS A 52 -11.02 12.72 3.05
C LYS A 52 -10.83 14.14 2.51
N GLU A 53 -9.78 14.82 2.94
CA GLU A 53 -9.45 16.17 2.48
C GLU A 53 -9.04 16.18 1.00
N LEU A 54 -8.27 15.17 0.57
CA LEU A 54 -7.95 14.93 -0.84
C LEU A 54 -9.22 14.69 -1.67
N ILE A 55 -10.12 13.83 -1.20
CA ILE A 55 -11.40 13.54 -1.87
C ILE A 55 -12.25 14.82 -2.00
N ASN A 56 -12.33 15.63 -0.96
CA ASN A 56 -13.10 16.88 -0.97
C ASN A 56 -12.50 17.94 -1.91
N ASN A 57 -11.22 17.83 -2.25
CA ASN A 57 -10.51 18.73 -3.16
C ASN A 57 -10.11 18.04 -4.46
N TRP A 58 -10.77 16.95 -4.82
CA TRP A 58 -10.37 16.09 -5.92
C TRP A 58 -10.27 16.83 -7.26
N ASP A 59 -11.24 17.70 -7.55
CA ASP A 59 -11.27 18.50 -8.79
C ASP A 59 -10.17 19.56 -8.87
N LYS A 60 -9.43 19.79 -7.76
CA LYS A 60 -8.30 20.73 -7.69
C LYS A 60 -6.95 20.03 -7.88
N ILE A 61 -6.93 18.71 -8.02
CA ILE A 61 -5.70 17.97 -8.28
C ILE A 61 -5.13 18.45 -9.63
N LYS A 62 -3.87 18.89 -9.61
CA LYS A 62 -3.17 19.29 -10.82
C LYS A 62 -2.66 18.05 -11.54
N GLU A 63 -3.32 17.71 -12.63
CA GLU A 63 -2.96 16.62 -13.53
C GLU A 63 -1.97 17.10 -14.61
N ALA A 64 -1.24 16.16 -15.22
CA ALA A 64 -0.54 16.43 -16.47
C ALA A 64 -1.55 16.62 -17.61
N THR A 65 -1.22 17.42 -18.61
CA THR A 65 -2.01 17.40 -19.85
C THR A 65 -1.80 16.06 -20.58
N PRO A 66 -2.73 15.64 -21.45
CA PRO A 66 -2.53 14.44 -22.25
C PRO A 66 -1.23 14.48 -23.08
N GLU A 67 -0.86 15.65 -23.62
CA GLU A 67 0.39 15.84 -24.36
C GLU A 67 1.62 15.70 -23.46
N GLU A 68 1.57 16.23 -22.24
CA GLU A 68 2.62 16.05 -21.24
C GLU A 68 2.78 14.57 -20.88
N PHE A 69 1.67 13.85 -20.63
CA PHE A 69 1.69 12.41 -20.38
C PHE A 69 2.36 11.64 -21.52
N ILE A 70 1.93 11.87 -22.76
CA ILE A 70 2.52 11.20 -23.94
C ILE A 70 4.02 11.49 -24.03
N LYS A 71 4.43 12.74 -23.78
CA LYS A 71 5.84 13.13 -23.78
C LYS A 71 6.63 12.37 -22.72
N ILE A 72 6.12 12.29 -21.49
CA ILE A 72 6.74 11.56 -20.38
C ILE A 72 6.90 10.08 -20.74
N GLU A 73 5.84 9.44 -21.25
CA GLU A 73 5.87 8.03 -21.64
C GLU A 73 6.88 7.73 -22.75
N LYS A 74 6.96 8.62 -23.75
CA LYS A 74 7.97 8.53 -24.83
C LYS A 74 9.38 8.74 -24.29
N GLU A 75 9.58 9.69 -23.38
CA GLU A 75 10.88 9.98 -22.79
C GLU A 75 11.39 8.82 -21.93
N LYS A 76 10.50 8.21 -21.12
CA LYS A 76 10.80 6.99 -20.36
C LYS A 76 11.35 5.93 -21.31
N LYS A 77 10.63 5.59 -22.38
CA LYS A 77 11.05 4.55 -23.36
C LYS A 77 12.30 4.89 -24.18
N SER A 78 12.52 6.16 -24.52
CA SER A 78 13.64 6.57 -25.40
C SER A 78 15.01 6.41 -24.76
N LYS A 79 15.08 6.39 -23.43
CA LYS A 79 16.31 6.24 -22.66
C LYS A 79 16.70 4.76 -22.47
N PHE A 80 15.95 3.82 -23.06
CA PHE A 80 16.18 2.39 -22.94
C PHE A 80 17.42 2.01 -23.73
N LYS A 81 18.45 1.54 -23.03
CA LYS A 81 19.58 0.85 -23.67
C LYS A 81 19.52 -0.61 -23.25
N PRO A 82 19.31 -1.56 -24.18
CA PRO A 82 19.21 -2.98 -23.87
C PRO A 82 20.60 -3.58 -23.61
N ASN A 83 21.35 -3.04 -22.64
CA ASN A 83 22.63 -3.58 -22.24
C ASN A 83 22.56 -3.86 -20.73
N ASN A 84 22.43 -5.15 -20.39
CA ASN A 84 22.53 -5.79 -19.07
C ASN A 84 21.26 -6.22 -18.32
N VAL A 85 20.06 -6.14 -18.89
CA VAL A 85 18.90 -6.85 -18.34
C VAL A 85 18.74 -8.17 -19.09
N ARG A 86 19.14 -9.29 -18.47
CA ARG A 86 18.87 -10.63 -18.99
C ARG A 86 17.36 -10.76 -19.23
N SER A 87 16.99 -10.82 -20.50
CA SER A 87 15.70 -11.27 -21.04
C SER A 87 14.46 -10.71 -20.34
N PHE A 88 14.21 -9.41 -20.48
CA PHE A 88 12.82 -8.96 -20.65
C PHE A 88 12.57 -8.90 -22.15
N SER A 89 11.57 -9.65 -22.59
CA SER A 89 11.18 -9.84 -23.99
C SER A 89 11.26 -8.54 -24.80
N ALA A 90 12.03 -8.60 -25.89
CA ALA A 90 12.07 -7.64 -26.99
C ALA A 90 10.73 -7.65 -27.77
N GLY A 91 9.63 -7.41 -27.07
CA GLY A 91 8.26 -7.42 -27.58
C GLY A 91 7.46 -6.16 -27.27
N ASP A 92 8.07 -5.13 -26.68
CA ASP A 92 7.50 -3.79 -26.64
C ASP A 92 7.46 -3.26 -28.09
N ASN A 93 6.33 -3.44 -28.76
CA ASN A 93 6.08 -2.88 -30.09
C ASN A 93 6.37 -1.37 -30.04
N THR A 94 7.45 -0.97 -30.70
CA THR A 94 8.05 0.37 -30.60
C THR A 94 7.23 1.48 -31.27
N ASN A 95 6.08 1.14 -31.87
CA ASN A 95 5.29 2.04 -32.71
C ASN A 95 3.88 2.24 -32.13
N ARG A 96 3.79 2.58 -30.84
CA ARG A 96 2.51 2.97 -30.26
C ARG A 96 2.05 4.31 -30.80
N THR A 97 0.79 4.40 -31.23
CA THR A 97 0.21 5.64 -31.71
C THR A 97 -0.11 6.59 -30.57
N GLN A 98 -0.33 7.86 -30.88
CA GLN A 98 -0.77 8.84 -29.88
C GLN A 98 -2.12 8.42 -29.27
N GLU A 99 -3.02 7.90 -30.09
CA GLU A 99 -4.34 7.41 -29.66
C GLU A 99 -4.22 6.24 -28.67
N GLU A 100 -3.26 5.35 -28.86
CA GLU A 100 -3.02 4.24 -27.92
C GLU A 100 -2.49 4.73 -26.58
N TYR A 101 -1.60 5.72 -26.55
CA TYR A 101 -1.17 6.34 -25.28
C TYR A 101 -2.33 7.04 -24.57
N LEU A 102 -3.16 7.76 -25.32
CA LEU A 102 -4.35 8.41 -24.78
C LEU A 102 -5.35 7.39 -24.22
N LYS A 103 -5.55 6.25 -24.90
CA LYS A 103 -6.42 5.20 -24.41
C LYS A 103 -5.93 4.64 -23.08
N ASP A 104 -4.66 4.32 -22.95
CA ASP A 104 -4.09 3.79 -21.70
C ASP A 104 -4.15 4.81 -20.55
N TYR A 105 -3.98 6.09 -20.88
CA TYR A 105 -4.19 7.20 -19.96
C TYR A 105 -5.65 7.25 -19.47
N GLU A 106 -6.62 7.23 -20.39
CA GLU A 106 -8.04 7.28 -20.06
C GLU A 106 -8.56 6.04 -19.32
N ASP A 107 -7.96 4.88 -19.57
CA ASP A 107 -8.31 3.61 -18.94
C ASP A 107 -7.53 3.33 -17.64
N PHE A 108 -6.69 4.27 -17.19
CA PHE A 108 -5.84 4.12 -15.99
C PHE A 108 -4.90 2.91 -16.05
N LEU A 109 -4.49 2.54 -17.26
CA LEU A 109 -3.49 1.49 -17.46
C LEU A 109 -2.09 2.01 -17.11
N GLY A 110 -1.80 3.26 -17.47
CA GLY A 110 -0.51 3.90 -17.20
C GLY A 110 0.67 3.29 -17.95
N GLY A 111 1.84 3.84 -17.68
CA GLY A 111 3.14 3.33 -18.12
C GLY A 111 3.77 2.38 -17.11
N TYR A 112 4.78 1.62 -17.54
CA TYR A 112 5.46 0.68 -16.67
C TYR A 112 6.08 1.39 -15.45
N GLY A 113 5.87 0.82 -14.27
CA GLY A 113 6.37 1.33 -12.99
C GLY A 113 5.60 2.54 -12.46
N ASP A 114 4.64 3.08 -13.22
CA ASP A 114 3.73 4.09 -12.68
C ASP A 114 2.98 3.54 -11.47
N ILE A 115 2.58 4.46 -10.60
CA ILE A 115 1.93 4.18 -9.34
C ILE A 115 0.45 4.49 -9.49
N LEU A 116 -0.38 3.52 -9.13
CA LEU A 116 -1.82 3.70 -9.01
C LEU A 116 -2.17 3.81 -7.52
N ILE A 117 -2.90 4.85 -7.15
CA ILE A 117 -3.28 5.13 -5.77
C ILE A 117 -4.78 5.43 -5.74
N THR A 118 -5.50 4.86 -4.77
CA THR A 118 -6.89 5.24 -4.50
C THR A 118 -7.06 5.64 -3.04
N PRO A 119 -7.76 6.76 -2.76
CA PRO A 119 -8.14 7.12 -1.41
C PRO A 119 -9.29 6.27 -0.86
N MET A 120 -9.91 5.45 -1.71
CA MET A 120 -11.08 4.68 -1.35
C MET A 120 -10.68 3.33 -0.79
N GLY A 121 -11.03 3.09 0.46
CA GLY A 121 -11.01 1.73 1.00
C GLY A 121 -12.07 0.87 0.34
N LYS A 122 -11.69 -0.20 -0.35
CA LYS A 122 -12.56 -1.34 -0.66
C LYS A 122 -11.89 -2.61 -0.12
N TYR A 123 -12.69 -3.53 0.44
CA TYR A 123 -12.27 -4.83 0.98
C TYR A 123 -11.12 -4.76 2.01
N ASP A 124 -11.47 -4.47 3.27
CA ASP A 124 -10.62 -4.48 4.47
C ASP A 124 -9.39 -3.54 4.49
N SER A 125 -9.12 -2.80 3.42
CA SER A 125 -8.21 -1.65 3.47
C SER A 125 -8.98 -0.41 3.92
N PHE A 126 -8.87 -0.06 5.20
CA PHE A 126 -9.55 1.10 5.78
C PHE A 126 -8.97 2.46 5.33
N THR A 127 -7.90 2.48 4.53
CA THR A 127 -7.01 3.63 4.31
C THR A 127 -6.74 3.98 2.84
N GLY A 128 -7.34 3.26 1.88
CA GLY A 128 -7.08 3.39 0.44
C GLY A 128 -6.41 2.15 -0.15
N HIS A 129 -5.83 2.24 -1.34
CA HIS A 129 -5.02 1.16 -1.93
C HIS A 129 -3.93 1.73 -2.84
N ALA A 130 -2.88 0.95 -3.07
CA ALA A 130 -1.78 1.32 -3.97
C ALA A 130 -1.24 0.09 -4.72
N GLY A 131 -0.80 0.31 -5.96
CA GLY A 131 -0.16 -0.70 -6.80
C GLY A 131 0.87 -0.08 -7.74
N ILE A 132 1.73 -0.93 -8.29
CA ILE A 132 2.72 -0.54 -9.32
C ILE A 132 2.37 -1.21 -10.65
N VAL A 133 2.36 -0.44 -11.74
CA VAL A 133 2.06 -0.93 -13.09
C VAL A 133 3.22 -1.80 -13.60
N CYS A 134 2.91 -2.98 -14.13
CA CYS A 134 3.91 -3.89 -14.68
C CYS A 134 4.49 -3.37 -16.01
N VAL A 135 5.52 -4.06 -16.53
CA VAL A 135 6.01 -3.80 -17.91
C VAL A 135 4.88 -3.99 -18.93
N ASP A 136 4.13 -5.09 -18.80
CA ASP A 136 2.83 -5.23 -19.46
C ASP A 136 1.79 -4.48 -18.62
N ASN A 137 1.40 -3.29 -19.08
CA ASN A 137 0.51 -2.39 -18.35
C ASN A 137 -0.93 -2.90 -18.19
N GLN A 138 -1.27 -4.03 -18.84
CA GLN A 138 -2.49 -4.78 -18.55
C GLN A 138 -2.45 -5.42 -17.16
N TYR A 139 -1.32 -5.33 -16.45
CA TYR A 139 -1.16 -5.87 -15.11
C TYR A 139 -0.54 -4.87 -14.14
N THR A 140 -0.79 -5.10 -12.86
CA THR A 140 -0.17 -4.40 -11.73
C THR A 140 0.34 -5.41 -10.69
N ILE A 141 1.26 -4.97 -9.84
CA ILE A 141 1.66 -5.69 -8.63
C ILE A 141 1.04 -4.96 -7.43
N GLU A 142 0.28 -5.69 -6.66
CA GLU A 142 -0.52 -5.20 -5.54
C GLU A 142 -0.37 -6.16 -4.35
N ALA A 143 -0.66 -5.70 -3.13
CA ALA A 143 -0.70 -6.56 -1.96
C ALA A 143 -2.04 -6.45 -1.21
N TYR A 144 -2.68 -7.58 -0.93
CA TYR A 144 -4.01 -7.63 -0.32
C TYR A 144 -4.02 -8.37 1.02
N PRO A 145 -4.82 -7.91 2.01
CA PRO A 145 -5.07 -8.71 3.21
C PRO A 145 -5.83 -9.99 2.85
N MET A 146 -5.84 -10.95 3.76
CA MET A 146 -6.65 -12.17 3.63
C MET A 146 -8.12 -11.81 3.44
N GLY A 147 -8.80 -12.49 2.52
CA GLY A 147 -10.20 -12.21 2.19
C GLY A 147 -10.64 -12.93 0.93
N LYS A 148 -11.40 -12.25 0.07
CA LYS A 148 -11.90 -12.81 -1.21
C LYS A 148 -10.83 -12.93 -2.31
N GLN A 149 -9.62 -12.46 -2.04
CA GLN A 149 -8.50 -12.45 -2.98
C GLN A 149 -7.38 -13.33 -2.45
N VAL A 150 -6.39 -13.63 -3.31
CA VAL A 150 -5.14 -14.22 -2.84
C VAL A 150 -4.52 -13.25 -1.83
N GLU A 151 -4.07 -13.75 -0.70
CA GLU A 151 -3.41 -12.91 0.31
C GLU A 151 -1.99 -12.53 -0.15
N GLY A 152 -1.55 -11.33 0.22
CA GLY A 152 -0.18 -10.88 0.01
C GLY A 152 0.07 -10.31 -1.38
N VAL A 153 1.35 -10.24 -1.74
CA VAL A 153 1.85 -9.63 -2.97
C VAL A 153 1.52 -10.52 -4.16
N GLN A 154 0.85 -9.97 -5.16
CA GLN A 154 0.44 -10.70 -6.34
C GLN A 154 0.38 -9.80 -7.57
N ARG A 155 0.42 -10.44 -8.75
CA ARG A 155 0.09 -9.77 -10.02
C ARG A 155 -1.43 -9.79 -10.23
N ARG A 156 -1.99 -8.67 -10.67
CA ARG A 156 -3.43 -8.47 -10.92
C ARG A 156 -3.66 -7.86 -12.29
N VAL A 157 -4.83 -8.10 -12.88
CA VAL A 157 -5.28 -7.37 -14.07
C VAL A 157 -5.42 -5.89 -13.70
N ASN A 158 -4.93 -5.02 -14.57
CA ASN A 158 -5.03 -3.59 -14.41
C ASN A 158 -6.39 -3.10 -14.88
N ASN A 159 -7.40 -3.27 -14.02
CA ASN A 159 -8.76 -2.76 -14.23
C ASN A 159 -9.12 -1.74 -13.15
N TRP A 160 -8.16 -0.90 -12.74
CA TRP A 160 -8.32 0.04 -11.63
C TRP A 160 -9.50 1.01 -11.83
N LYS A 161 -9.72 1.49 -13.05
CA LYS A 161 -10.85 2.34 -13.43
C LYS A 161 -12.22 1.69 -13.16
N ASP A 162 -12.31 0.36 -13.31
CA ASP A 162 -13.56 -0.37 -13.04
C ASP A 162 -13.72 -0.71 -11.55
N ARG A 163 -12.58 -0.85 -10.84
CA ARG A 163 -12.58 -1.24 -9.42
C ARG A 163 -12.77 -0.09 -8.47
N TYR A 164 -12.38 1.14 -8.84
CA TYR A 164 -12.34 2.28 -7.95
C TYR A 164 -12.86 3.55 -8.62
N ASP A 165 -13.67 4.30 -7.89
CA ASP A 165 -14.32 5.51 -8.40
C ASP A 165 -13.32 6.69 -8.42
N LYS A 166 -12.33 6.67 -7.51
CA LYS A 166 -11.25 7.67 -7.40
C LYS A 166 -9.89 7.01 -7.48
N VAL A 167 -9.12 7.31 -8.54
CA VAL A 167 -7.79 6.77 -8.80
C VAL A 167 -6.86 7.92 -9.21
N ILE A 168 -5.67 7.94 -8.65
CA ILE A 168 -4.53 8.73 -9.11
C ILE A 168 -3.59 7.79 -9.85
N LEU A 169 -3.23 8.17 -11.07
CA LEU A 169 -2.11 7.61 -11.82
C LEU A 169 -0.94 8.60 -11.69
N ALA A 170 0.21 8.12 -11.24
CA ALA A 170 1.36 8.98 -10.98
C ALA A 170 2.68 8.36 -11.45
N GLY A 171 3.57 9.22 -11.97
CA GLY A 171 4.99 8.92 -12.15
C GLY A 171 5.82 9.42 -10.98
N VAL A 172 7.08 9.02 -10.91
CA VAL A 172 8.07 9.48 -9.93
C VAL A 172 8.96 10.57 -10.54
N ASN A 173 9.01 11.73 -9.90
CA ASN A 173 9.82 12.86 -10.33
C ASN A 173 11.32 12.54 -10.23
N GLY A 174 12.09 12.90 -11.26
CA GLY A 174 13.54 12.69 -11.30
C GLY A 174 13.98 11.25 -11.59
N ALA A 175 13.06 10.29 -11.65
CA ALA A 175 13.35 8.92 -12.03
C ALA A 175 13.52 8.80 -13.56
N ASP A 176 14.51 8.01 -13.96
CA ASP A 176 14.65 7.53 -15.34
C ASP A 176 14.15 6.08 -15.47
N GLU A 177 14.09 5.59 -16.70
CA GLU A 177 13.59 4.25 -17.01
C GLU A 177 14.26 3.11 -16.23
N SER A 178 15.56 3.21 -15.94
CA SER A 178 16.24 2.16 -15.20
C SER A 178 15.66 2.01 -13.79
N HIS A 179 15.30 3.13 -13.16
CA HIS A 179 14.64 3.15 -11.87
C HIS A 179 13.23 2.55 -11.97
N TYR A 180 12.41 2.94 -12.96
CA TYR A 180 11.07 2.35 -13.16
C TYR A 180 11.15 0.82 -13.33
N ARG A 181 12.05 0.33 -14.18
CA ARG A 181 12.20 -1.11 -14.44
C ARG A 181 12.70 -1.87 -13.22
N ASN A 182 13.65 -1.33 -12.49
CA ASN A 182 14.18 -1.98 -11.29
C ASN A 182 13.17 -1.96 -10.14
N ALA A 183 12.34 -0.92 -10.02
CA ALA A 183 11.22 -0.89 -9.07
C ALA A 183 10.21 -2.01 -9.38
N ILE A 184 9.81 -2.18 -10.65
CA ILE A 184 8.94 -3.29 -11.06
C ILE A 184 9.60 -4.63 -10.72
N LYS A 185 10.87 -4.82 -11.13
CA LYS A 185 11.60 -6.06 -10.86
C LYS A 185 11.64 -6.38 -9.37
N TYR A 186 11.92 -5.40 -8.53
CA TYR A 186 11.88 -5.58 -7.07
C TYR A 186 10.52 -6.08 -6.62
N ALA A 187 9.44 -5.44 -7.08
CA ALA A 187 8.07 -5.82 -6.71
C ALA A 187 7.70 -7.23 -7.23
N GLU A 188 8.12 -7.59 -8.44
CA GLU A 188 7.87 -8.91 -9.03
C GLU A 188 8.55 -10.03 -8.24
N GLU A 189 9.79 -9.80 -7.78
CA GLU A 189 10.51 -10.73 -6.92
C GLU A 189 9.82 -10.95 -5.56
N LYS A 190 8.86 -10.11 -5.17
CA LYS A 190 8.10 -10.26 -3.92
C LYS A 190 6.76 -10.97 -4.12
N ILE A 191 6.35 -11.29 -5.34
CA ILE A 191 5.11 -12.03 -5.61
C ILE A 191 5.11 -13.35 -4.82
N GLY A 192 4.01 -13.62 -4.13
CA GLY A 192 3.83 -14.79 -3.26
C GLY A 192 4.23 -14.55 -1.80
N LEU A 193 4.84 -13.41 -1.46
CA LEU A 193 5.05 -13.03 -0.06
C LEU A 193 3.74 -12.57 0.57
N GLY A 194 3.54 -12.91 1.85
CA GLY A 194 2.29 -12.67 2.57
C GLY A 194 2.00 -11.19 2.86
N TYR A 195 0.82 -10.92 3.40
CA TYR A 195 0.41 -9.55 3.77
C TYR A 195 1.05 -9.11 5.10
N ASN A 196 1.45 -7.84 5.17
CA ASN A 196 1.97 -7.26 6.41
C ASN A 196 0.85 -6.64 7.26
N TYR A 197 0.42 -7.35 8.31
CA TYR A 197 -0.58 -6.85 9.25
C TYR A 197 -0.02 -5.90 10.32
N ASN A 198 1.31 -5.86 10.52
CA ASN A 198 1.94 -4.91 11.41
C ASN A 198 2.37 -3.68 10.60
N ILE A 199 1.48 -2.70 10.49
CA ILE A 199 1.70 -1.54 9.62
C ILE A 199 2.85 -0.64 10.09
N LEU A 200 3.24 -0.71 11.37
CA LEU A 200 4.37 0.03 11.93
C LEU A 200 5.72 -0.62 11.64
N ASN A 201 5.73 -1.84 11.10
CA ASN A 201 6.94 -2.51 10.64
C ASN A 201 7.10 -2.36 9.13
N LYS A 202 7.19 -1.12 8.63
CA LYS A 202 7.33 -0.84 7.19
C LYS A 202 8.63 -1.39 6.57
N TRP A 203 9.63 -1.69 7.39
CA TRP A 203 10.96 -2.13 6.92
C TRP A 203 11.09 -3.64 6.69
N THR A 204 10.11 -4.44 7.13
CA THR A 204 10.13 -5.89 6.86
C THR A 204 10.18 -6.17 5.36
N THR A 205 10.85 -7.26 4.99
CA THR A 205 11.08 -7.66 3.60
C THR A 205 10.42 -9.01 3.24
N ASN A 206 9.80 -9.67 4.22
CA ASN A 206 9.19 -11.00 4.04
C ASN A 206 7.66 -10.99 3.89
N ARG A 207 7.04 -9.80 4.01
CA ARG A 207 5.61 -9.55 3.88
C ARG A 207 5.39 -8.07 3.59
N PHE A 208 4.33 -7.73 2.87
CA PHE A 208 4.07 -6.34 2.49
C PHE A 208 2.58 -6.01 2.56
N TYR A 209 2.25 -4.81 3.00
CA TYR A 209 0.95 -4.21 2.70
C TYR A 209 1.02 -3.38 1.40
N CYS A 210 -0.12 -2.99 0.84
CA CYS A 210 -0.24 -2.43 -0.51
C CYS A 210 0.73 -1.27 -0.81
N SER A 211 0.68 -0.20 -0.02
CA SER A 211 1.58 0.95 -0.18
C SER A 211 3.02 0.66 0.25
N GLN A 212 3.26 -0.34 1.09
CA GLN A 212 4.62 -0.74 1.50
C GLN A 212 5.41 -1.27 0.32
N ILE A 213 4.82 -2.17 -0.49
CA ILE A 213 5.53 -2.78 -1.61
C ILE A 213 5.85 -1.74 -2.68
N VAL A 214 4.92 -0.79 -2.91
CA VAL A 214 5.14 0.34 -3.82
C VAL A 214 6.28 1.23 -3.32
N TRP A 215 6.20 1.70 -2.07
CA TRP A 215 7.25 2.53 -1.48
C TRP A 215 8.59 1.82 -1.48
N ARG A 216 8.63 0.55 -1.05
CA ARG A 216 9.89 -0.19 -0.94
C ARG A 216 10.51 -0.45 -2.31
N ALA A 217 9.71 -0.76 -3.32
CA ALA A 217 10.18 -0.92 -4.69
C ALA A 217 10.94 0.32 -5.19
N TRP A 218 10.42 1.51 -4.91
CA TRP A 218 11.02 2.79 -5.30
C TRP A 218 12.16 3.26 -4.38
N MET A 219 12.06 3.00 -3.07
CA MET A 219 13.11 3.28 -2.09
C MET A 219 14.40 2.57 -2.44
N GLU A 220 14.32 1.32 -2.89
CA GLU A 220 15.49 0.54 -3.33
C GLU A 220 16.12 1.09 -4.62
N GLN A 221 15.44 2.00 -5.32
CA GLN A 221 15.97 2.75 -6.47
C GLN A 221 16.47 4.15 -6.08
N GLY A 222 16.51 4.47 -4.79
CA GLY A 222 16.93 5.78 -4.29
C GLY A 222 15.81 6.83 -4.20
N PHE A 223 14.55 6.44 -4.45
CA PHE A 223 13.39 7.34 -4.37
C PHE A 223 12.57 7.03 -3.13
N ASP A 224 12.85 7.74 -2.04
CA ASP A 224 12.03 7.63 -0.83
C ASP A 224 10.70 8.37 -1.03
N LEU A 225 9.62 7.64 -1.33
CA LEU A 225 8.29 8.21 -1.59
C LEU A 225 7.47 8.47 -0.32
N ASP A 226 7.99 8.10 0.86
CA ASP A 226 7.31 8.37 2.12
C ASP A 226 7.40 9.88 2.42
N LYS A 227 6.26 10.54 2.47
CA LYS A 227 6.20 12.00 2.64
C LYS A 227 6.47 12.46 4.07
N ASP A 228 6.15 11.64 5.07
CA ASP A 228 6.23 12.04 6.49
C ASP A 228 7.32 11.28 7.26
N GLY A 229 7.88 10.23 6.66
CA GLY A 229 8.98 9.44 7.23
C GLY A 229 8.57 8.60 8.43
N GLY A 230 7.27 8.48 8.72
CA GLY A 230 6.72 7.84 9.91
C GLY A 230 6.97 6.32 9.95
N SER A 231 6.48 5.65 11.00
CA SER A 231 6.68 4.21 11.17
C SER A 231 5.91 3.34 10.16
N ALA A 232 4.95 3.93 9.45
CA ALA A 232 4.16 3.30 8.39
C ALA A 232 4.25 4.13 7.10
N VAL A 233 3.85 3.53 5.98
CA VAL A 233 3.69 4.23 4.69
C VAL A 233 2.32 3.89 4.15
N LEU A 234 1.28 4.63 4.48
CA LEU A 234 -0.07 4.39 3.98
C LEU A 234 -0.25 5.01 2.59
N PRO A 235 -1.32 4.69 1.84
CA PRO A 235 -1.45 5.13 0.45
C PRO A 235 -1.37 6.65 0.26
N ASN A 236 -1.82 7.42 1.25
CA ASN A 236 -1.76 8.89 1.24
C ASN A 236 -0.34 9.42 1.45
N ASP A 237 0.54 8.63 2.07
CA ASP A 237 1.93 9.02 2.33
C ASP A 237 2.77 8.98 1.06
N LEU A 238 2.31 8.26 0.03
CA LEU A 238 2.89 8.28 -1.31
C LEU A 238 2.59 9.59 -2.05
N ILE A 239 1.46 10.25 -1.77
CA ILE A 239 1.01 11.44 -2.49
C ILE A 239 1.77 12.66 -1.97
N SER A 240 2.79 13.07 -2.72
CA SER A 240 3.68 14.20 -2.39
C SER A 240 4.21 14.87 -3.65
N ASP A 241 5.01 15.92 -3.46
CA ASP A 241 5.77 16.61 -4.52
C ASP A 241 6.82 15.73 -5.21
N LYS A 242 7.14 14.56 -4.63
CA LYS A 242 7.99 13.53 -5.24
C LYS A 242 7.28 12.80 -6.38
N LEU A 243 5.96 12.90 -6.47
CA LEU A 243 5.18 12.33 -7.56
C LEU A 243 4.79 13.39 -8.59
N GLN A 244 4.77 12.97 -9.85
CA GLN A 244 4.06 13.66 -10.90
C GLN A 244 2.68 13.03 -11.04
N ILE A 245 1.62 13.74 -10.67
CA ILE A 245 0.26 13.27 -10.92
C ILE A 245 0.00 13.36 -12.43
N LEU A 246 -0.08 12.20 -13.06
CA LEU A 246 -0.36 12.10 -14.49
C LEU A 246 -1.84 12.30 -14.74
N LYS A 247 -2.70 11.62 -13.96
CA LYS A 247 -4.16 11.69 -14.08
C LYS A 247 -4.86 11.47 -12.73
N ALA A 248 -6.04 12.04 -12.57
CA ALA A 248 -6.99 11.69 -11.52
C ALA A 248 -8.36 11.34 -12.14
N SER A 249 -8.99 10.24 -11.71
CA SER A 249 -10.28 9.81 -12.28
C SER A 249 -11.39 10.75 -11.86
N LYS A 250 -12.27 11.15 -12.78
CA LYS A 250 -13.38 12.07 -12.50
C LYS A 250 -14.67 11.28 -12.31
#